data_AF-A0AA89CL50-F1
#
_entry.id   AF-A0AA89CL50-F1
#
_cell.length_a   1.000
_cell.length_b   1.000
_cell.length_c   1.000
_cell.angle_alpha   90.00
_cell.angle_beta   90.00
_cell.angle_gamma   90.00
#
_symmetry.space_group_name_H-M   'P 1'
#
loop_
_entity.id
_entity.type
_entity.pdbx_description
1 polymer ?
#
loop_
_entity_poly.entity_id
_entity_poly.type
_entity_poly.pdbx_seq_one_letter_code
_entity_poly.pdbx_strand_id
1 'polypeptide(L)'
;MDNYKEDFNQFKLIINKLKREYNFKGLWHVTDFKNLNSIFHDGELSSRKKCLDNGVNFVDGANHNVINKANLLVKSCTRFYYRPNTPTLYDNEGIKPKEYCNEIHIPRPVYLLFSEELIYDKDTIFSNGNATNSDIGNTFRFF
;
A
#
# COMPACT_ATOMS: atom_id res chain seq x y z
N MET A 1 -8.01 13.74 25.28
CA MET A 1 -6.70 13.55 24.63
C MET A 1 -6.66 12.09 24.25
N ASP A 2 -6.95 11.77 22.99
CA ASP A 2 -6.82 10.39 22.53
C ASP A 2 -5.34 10.01 22.60
N ASN A 3 -5.02 8.90 23.27
CA ASN A 3 -3.64 8.43 23.38
C ASN A 3 -3.12 8.09 21.99
N TYR A 4 -2.35 9.01 21.41
CA TYR A 4 -1.70 8.85 20.12
C TYR A 4 -0.75 7.64 20.19
N LYS A 5 -1.03 6.61 19.38
CA LYS A 5 -0.23 5.39 19.22
C LYS A 5 0.37 4.92 20.56
N GLU A 6 -0.49 4.45 21.46
CA GLU A 6 -0.09 3.95 22.79
C GLU A 6 1.08 2.94 22.74
N ASP A 7 1.17 2.20 21.64
CA ASP A 7 2.21 1.21 21.37
C ASP A 7 3.49 1.77 20.71
N PHE A 8 3.72 3.09 20.74
CA PHE A 8 4.86 3.75 20.07
C PHE A 8 6.20 3.05 20.33
N ASN A 9 6.46 2.68 21.58
CA ASN A 9 7.70 1.99 21.97
C ASN A 9 7.81 0.60 21.33
N GLN A 10 6.71 -0.13 21.19
CA GLN A 10 6.69 -1.44 20.53
C GLN A 10 6.97 -1.30 19.04
N PHE A 11 6.35 -0.32 18.37
CA PHE A 11 6.66 0.00 16.98
C PHE A 11 8.14 0.36 16.79
N LYS A 12 8.71 1.17 17.68
CA LYS A 12 10.14 1.53 17.61
C LYS A 12 11.06 0.32 17.73
N LEU A 13 10.75 -0.61 18.65
CA LEU A 13 11.52 -1.84 18.83
C LEU A 13 11.45 -2.74 17.58
N ILE A 14 10.26 -2.98 17.03
CA ILE A 14 10.13 -3.84 15.84
C ILE A 14 10.76 -3.19 14.62
N ILE A 15 10.67 -1.88 14.45
CA ILE A 15 11.26 -1.17 13.32
C ILE A 15 12.78 -1.23 13.35
N ASN A 16 13.38 -1.08 14.54
CA ASN A 16 14.82 -1.30 14.70
C ASN A 16 15.23 -2.74 14.37
N LYS A 17 14.41 -3.72 14.75
CA LYS A 17 14.62 -5.11 14.36
C LYS A 17 14.55 -5.29 12.84
N LEU A 18 13.52 -4.73 12.19
CA LEU A 18 13.33 -4.77 10.74
C LEU A 18 14.51 -4.15 9.99
N LYS A 19 15.01 -3.00 10.46
CA LYS A 19 16.20 -2.33 9.90
C LYS A 19 17.44 -3.20 9.99
N ARG A 20 17.69 -3.80 11.17
CA ARG A 20 18.89 -4.59 11.44
C ARG A 20 18.89 -5.94 10.72
N GLU A 21 17.77 -6.64 10.73
CA GLU A 21 17.69 -8.04 10.29
C GLU A 21 17.25 -8.18 8.82
N TYR A 22 16.45 -7.24 8.32
CA TYR A 22 15.84 -7.31 6.99
C TYR A 22 16.20 -6.12 6.10
N ASN A 23 17.11 -5.26 6.54
CA ASN A 23 17.53 -4.06 5.82
C ASN A 23 16.33 -3.16 5.43
N PHE A 24 15.32 -3.08 6.30
CA PHE A 24 14.14 -2.26 6.08
C PHE A 24 14.54 -0.79 5.86
N LYS A 25 14.16 -0.23 4.70
CA LYS A 25 14.46 1.16 4.33
C LYS A 25 13.26 2.10 4.44
N GLY A 26 12.08 1.55 4.72
CA GLY A 26 10.83 2.28 4.66
C GLY A 26 9.73 1.46 4.01
N LEU A 27 8.58 2.11 3.82
CA LEU A 27 7.38 1.51 3.29
C LEU A 27 7.34 1.57 1.77
N TRP A 28 7.03 0.46 1.13
CA TRP A 28 6.93 0.37 -0.32
C TRP A 28 5.50 0.61 -0.79
N HIS A 29 5.35 1.45 -1.80
CA HIS A 29 4.14 1.57 -2.59
C HIS A 29 4.43 1.19 -4.04
N VAL A 30 3.56 0.38 -4.64
CA VAL A 30 3.69 -0.04 -6.03
C VAL A 30 2.55 0.56 -6.84
N THR A 31 2.91 1.12 -7.99
CA THR A 31 1.97 1.72 -8.93
C THR A 31 2.47 1.58 -10.36
N ASP A 32 1.62 1.86 -11.35
CA ASP A 32 2.06 1.94 -12.74
C ASP A 32 2.79 3.26 -12.99
N PHE A 33 3.83 3.24 -13.83
CA PHE A 33 4.58 4.43 -14.24
C PHE A 33 3.68 5.58 -14.71
N LYS A 34 2.54 5.30 -15.37
CA LYS A 34 1.60 6.35 -15.81
C LYS A 34 1.04 7.18 -14.66
N ASN A 35 0.93 6.60 -13.46
CA ASN A 35 0.41 7.28 -12.28
C ASN A 35 1.42 8.26 -11.67
N LEU A 36 2.72 8.15 -11.99
CA LEU A 36 3.73 9.05 -11.45
C LEU A 36 3.49 10.51 -11.84
N ASN A 37 2.92 10.76 -13.02
CA ASN A 37 2.66 12.12 -13.47
C ASN A 37 1.68 12.85 -12.55
N SER A 38 0.55 12.22 -12.19
CA SER A 38 -0.39 12.82 -11.25
C SER A 38 0.19 12.89 -9.84
N ILE A 39 0.83 11.80 -9.36
CA ILE A 39 1.43 11.79 -8.01
C ILE A 39 2.42 12.93 -7.81
N PHE A 40 3.32 13.17 -8.78
CA PHE A 40 4.31 14.25 -8.67
C PHE A 40 3.75 15.63 -8.97
N HIS A 41 2.77 15.74 -9.88
CA HIS A 41 2.12 17.02 -10.17
C HIS A 41 1.27 17.51 -8.99
N ASP A 42 0.46 16.61 -8.42
CA ASP A 42 -0.45 16.92 -7.31
C ASP A 42 0.28 16.94 -5.96
N GLY A 43 1.48 16.36 -5.90
CA GLY A 43 2.29 16.28 -4.68
C GLY A 43 1.73 15.33 -3.63
N GLU A 44 0.82 14.42 -4.01
CA GLU A 44 0.16 13.51 -3.10
C GLU A 44 -0.02 12.10 -3.67
N LEU A 45 0.00 11.10 -2.79
CA LEU A 45 -0.48 9.77 -3.11
C LEU A 45 -1.94 9.67 -2.66
N SER A 46 -2.86 9.72 -3.62
CA SER A 46 -4.30 9.67 -3.34
C SER A 46 -4.85 8.23 -3.31
N SER A 47 -5.83 8.00 -2.44
CA SER A 47 -6.55 6.72 -2.40
C SER A 47 -7.43 6.57 -3.64
N ARG A 48 -7.78 5.32 -3.99
CA ARG A 48 -8.70 5.03 -5.09
C ARG A 48 -9.99 5.82 -4.97
N LYS A 49 -10.59 5.84 -3.78
CA LYS A 49 -11.83 6.59 -3.54
C LYS A 49 -11.65 8.07 -3.87
N LYS A 50 -10.59 8.70 -3.37
CA LYS A 50 -10.31 10.12 -3.62
C LYS A 50 -10.07 10.41 -5.10
N CYS A 51 -9.34 9.54 -5.81
CA CYS A 51 -9.16 9.67 -7.25
C CYS A 51 -10.49 9.62 -8.01
N LEU A 52 -11.35 8.65 -7.70
CA LEU A 52 -12.66 8.50 -8.34
C LEU A 52 -13.59 9.68 -8.03
N ASP A 53 -13.65 10.10 -6.76
CA ASP A 53 -14.50 11.23 -6.33
C ASP A 53 -14.08 12.55 -7.00
N ASN A 54 -12.79 12.71 -7.33
CA ASN A 54 -12.23 13.91 -7.95
C ASN A 54 -12.04 13.81 -9.48
N GLY A 55 -12.43 12.70 -10.11
CA GLY A 55 -12.24 12.48 -11.55
C GLY A 55 -10.78 12.36 -11.99
N VAL A 56 -9.87 11.98 -11.08
CA VAL A 56 -8.46 11.73 -11.39
C VAL A 56 -8.33 10.35 -12.06
N ASN A 57 -7.85 10.34 -13.30
CA ASN A 57 -7.56 9.11 -14.02
C ASN A 57 -6.29 8.45 -13.48
N PHE A 58 -6.36 7.15 -13.17
CA PHE A 58 -5.21 6.36 -12.74
C PHE A 58 -5.31 4.94 -13.31
N VAL A 59 -4.17 4.28 -13.45
CA VAL A 59 -4.07 2.86 -13.78
C VAL A 59 -4.24 2.07 -12.49
N ASP A 60 -5.31 1.27 -12.40
CA ASP A 60 -5.59 0.45 -11.24
C ASP A 60 -4.77 -0.84 -11.26
N GLY A 61 -3.83 -0.95 -10.32
CA GLY A 61 -2.99 -2.12 -10.14
C GLY A 61 -3.62 -3.27 -9.36
N ALA A 62 -4.87 -3.12 -8.88
CA ALA A 62 -5.58 -4.16 -8.14
C ALA A 62 -6.45 -5.01 -9.05
N ASN A 63 -6.52 -6.31 -8.78
CA ASN A 63 -7.49 -7.17 -9.41
C ASN A 63 -8.92 -6.75 -9.01
N HIS A 64 -9.75 -6.40 -10.00
CA HIS A 64 -11.09 -5.89 -9.78
C HIS A 64 -11.99 -6.89 -9.02
N ASN A 65 -11.80 -8.21 -9.19
CA ASN A 65 -12.56 -9.23 -8.48
C ASN A 65 -12.25 -9.27 -6.97
N VAL A 66 -11.05 -8.83 -6.58
CA VAL A 66 -10.62 -8.73 -5.18
C VAL A 66 -11.04 -7.39 -4.60
N ILE A 67 -10.80 -6.28 -5.31
CA ILE A 67 -11.10 -4.95 -4.77
C ILE A 67 -12.60 -4.68 -4.64
N ASN A 68 -13.43 -5.24 -5.52
CA ASN A 68 -14.88 -5.05 -5.45
C ASN A 68 -15.44 -5.59 -4.13
N LYS A 69 -14.83 -6.64 -3.59
CA LYS A 69 -15.18 -7.25 -2.29
C LYS A 69 -14.63 -6.49 -1.08
N ALA A 70 -13.67 -5.58 -1.29
CA ALA A 70 -13.08 -4.82 -0.19
C ALA A 70 -14.07 -3.78 0.35
N ASN A 71 -14.02 -3.58 1.68
CA ASN A 71 -14.84 -2.57 2.35
C ASN A 71 -14.44 -1.14 1.92
N LEU A 72 -15.31 -0.16 2.24
CA LEU A 72 -15.08 1.24 1.89
C LEU A 72 -13.84 1.82 2.56
N LEU A 73 -13.53 1.40 3.79
CA LEU A 73 -12.33 1.85 4.51
C LEU A 73 -11.07 1.54 3.71
N VAL A 74 -10.89 0.29 3.28
CA VAL A 74 -9.74 -0.15 2.49
C VAL A 74 -9.66 0.57 1.15
N LYS A 75 -10.80 0.88 0.51
CA LYS A 75 -10.85 1.66 -0.73
C LYS A 75 -10.48 3.15 -0.52
N SER A 76 -10.61 3.63 0.71
CA SER A 76 -10.30 5.01 1.12
C SER A 76 -8.86 5.19 1.58
N CYS A 77 -8.08 4.10 1.69
CA CYS A 77 -6.68 4.13 2.11
C CYS A 77 -5.73 3.89 0.92
N THR A 78 -4.52 4.43 1.04
CA THR A 78 -3.36 4.05 0.22
C THR A 78 -2.66 2.85 0.85
N ARG A 79 -2.18 1.91 0.03
CA ARG A 79 -1.52 0.69 0.53
C ARG A 79 -0.02 0.84 0.52
N PHE A 80 0.58 0.40 1.63
CA PHE A 80 2.01 0.35 1.85
C PHE A 80 2.42 -1.05 2.30
N TYR A 81 3.64 -1.46 1.96
CA TYR A 81 4.16 -2.79 2.25
C TYR A 81 5.54 -2.72 2.89
N TYR A 82 5.83 -3.62 3.83
CA TYR A 82 7.14 -3.67 4.50
C TYR A 82 8.29 -4.18 3.62
N ARG A 83 7.96 -4.85 2.50
CA ARG A 83 8.92 -5.39 1.55
C ARG A 83 8.42 -5.23 0.11
N PRO A 84 9.33 -5.15 -0.88
CA PRO A 84 8.94 -5.31 -2.27
C PRO A 84 8.48 -6.75 -2.56
N ASN A 85 7.83 -6.98 -3.70
CA ASN A 85 7.41 -8.30 -4.19
C ASN A 85 6.51 -9.07 -3.19
N THR A 86 5.33 -8.52 -2.91
CA THR A 86 4.28 -9.31 -2.25
C THR A 86 3.71 -10.36 -3.22
N PRO A 87 3.16 -11.50 -2.74
CA PRO A 87 2.66 -12.55 -3.64
C PRO A 87 1.69 -12.04 -4.71
N THR A 88 0.81 -11.09 -4.35
CA THR A 88 -0.14 -10.46 -5.30
C THR A 88 0.55 -9.66 -6.41
N LEU A 89 1.74 -9.13 -6.15
CA LEU A 89 2.49 -8.38 -7.16
C LEU A 89 3.13 -9.31 -8.21
N TYR A 90 3.47 -10.56 -7.87
CA TYR A 90 3.87 -11.55 -8.88
C TYR A 90 2.74 -11.81 -9.91
N ASP A 91 1.49 -11.81 -9.44
CA ASP A 91 0.33 -12.01 -10.30
C ASP A 91 -0.06 -10.73 -11.07
N ASN A 92 0.16 -9.55 -10.50
CA ASN A 92 -0.30 -8.29 -11.09
C ASN A 92 0.75 -7.54 -11.94
N GLU A 93 2.05 -7.80 -11.76
CA GLU A 93 3.14 -7.06 -12.40
C GLU A 93 3.75 -7.75 -13.64
N GLY A 94 4.31 -6.95 -14.55
CA GLY A 94 5.38 -7.36 -15.46
C GLY A 94 5.03 -7.53 -16.94
N ILE A 95 6.07 -7.75 -17.75
CA ILE A 95 5.97 -8.13 -19.18
C ILE A 95 5.68 -9.62 -19.23
N LYS A 96 4.41 -9.99 -19.42
CA LYS A 96 3.99 -11.39 -19.54
C LYS A 96 3.92 -11.81 -21.01
N PRO A 97 4.07 -13.11 -21.34
CA PRO A 97 3.77 -13.60 -22.68
C PRO A 97 2.33 -13.23 -23.06
N LYS A 98 2.08 -12.98 -24.35
CA LYS A 98 0.80 -12.43 -24.86
C LYS A 98 -0.44 -13.22 -24.38
N GLU A 99 -0.29 -14.52 -24.20
CA GLU A 99 -1.32 -15.45 -23.69
C GLU A 99 -1.77 -15.12 -22.26
N TYR A 100 -0.90 -14.47 -21.47
CA TYR A 100 -1.15 -14.02 -20.10
C TYR A 100 -1.37 -12.49 -20.01
N CYS A 101 -1.39 -11.78 -21.14
CA CYS A 101 -1.51 -10.31 -21.18
C CYS A 101 -2.94 -9.77 -21.01
N ASN A 102 -3.96 -10.63 -21.05
CA ASN A 102 -5.35 -10.17 -20.94
C ASN A 102 -5.70 -9.62 -19.54
N GLU A 103 -4.82 -9.82 -18.54
CA GLU A 103 -5.03 -9.40 -17.15
C GLU A 103 -3.80 -8.69 -16.53
N ILE A 104 -3.01 -7.96 -17.33
CA ILE A 104 -1.91 -7.16 -16.76
C ILE A 104 -2.48 -5.89 -16.11
N HIS A 105 -2.48 -5.86 -14.78
CA HIS A 105 -2.95 -4.71 -14.00
C HIS A 105 -1.89 -3.59 -13.92
N ILE A 106 -0.60 -3.94 -13.88
CA ILE A 106 0.51 -2.97 -13.78
C ILE A 106 1.57 -3.26 -14.86
N PRO A 107 1.40 -2.73 -16.09
CA PRO A 107 2.32 -3.03 -17.19
C PRO A 107 3.71 -2.44 -17.02
N ARG A 108 3.86 -1.32 -16.30
CA ARG A 108 5.15 -0.69 -16.00
C ARG A 108 5.26 -0.43 -14.50
N PRO A 109 5.58 -1.43 -13.68
CA PRO A 109 5.61 -1.29 -12.24
C PRO A 109 6.73 -0.32 -11.82
N VAL A 110 6.39 0.58 -10.91
CA VAL A 110 7.33 1.47 -10.23
C VAL A 110 7.14 1.32 -8.73
N TYR A 111 8.27 1.20 -8.04
CA TYR A 111 8.34 1.14 -6.59
C TYR A 111 8.69 2.52 -6.04
N LEU A 112 7.81 3.07 -5.22
CA LEU A 112 8.05 4.28 -4.45
C LEU A 112 8.35 3.88 -2.99
N LEU A 113 9.41 4.43 -2.43
CA LEU A 113 9.82 4.20 -1.05
C LEU A 113 9.44 5.41 -0.20
N PHE A 114 8.69 5.15 0.87
CA PHE A 114 8.21 6.15 1.82
C PHE A 114 8.88 5.97 3.17
N SER A 115 9.00 7.09 3.90
CA SER A 115 9.53 7.10 5.27
C SER A 115 8.76 6.15 6.18
N GLU A 116 9.47 5.49 7.10
CA GLU A 116 8.85 4.70 8.16
C GLU A 116 8.01 5.54 9.12
N GLU A 117 8.16 6.87 9.09
CA GLU A 117 7.38 7.79 9.92
C GLU A 117 5.87 7.61 9.74
N LEU A 118 5.44 7.18 8.54
CA LEU A 118 4.05 6.84 8.27
C LEU A 118 3.49 5.77 9.22
N ILE A 119 4.31 4.87 9.77
CA ILE A 119 3.87 3.84 10.73
C ILE A 119 3.36 4.48 12.03
N TYR A 120 3.99 5.60 12.40
CA TYR A 120 3.63 6.33 13.61
C TYR A 120 2.47 7.28 13.40
N ASP A 121 2.04 7.55 12.16
CA ASP A 121 0.93 8.47 11.88
C ASP A 121 -0.39 7.98 12.50
N LYS A 122 -1.20 8.92 13.02
CA LYS A 122 -2.50 8.64 13.65
C LYS A 122 -3.50 7.99 12.69
N ASP A 123 -3.39 8.30 11.39
CA ASP A 123 -4.30 7.83 10.35
C ASP A 123 -3.84 6.50 9.76
N THR A 124 -2.66 6.01 10.16
CA THR A 124 -2.16 4.70 9.73
C THR A 124 -2.83 3.57 10.50
N ILE A 125 -3.43 2.68 9.71
CA ILE A 125 -3.98 1.39 10.12
C ILE A 125 -3.17 0.26 9.50
N PHE A 126 -3.11 -0.86 10.23
CA PHE A 126 -2.43 -2.08 9.84
C PHE A 126 -3.45 -3.18 9.61
N SER A 127 -3.10 -4.13 8.76
CA SER A 127 -3.84 -5.37 8.61
C SER A 127 -2.90 -6.53 8.93
N ASN A 128 -3.35 -7.46 9.77
CA ASN A 128 -2.60 -8.65 10.14
C ASN A 128 -2.59 -9.74 9.04
N GLY A 129 -2.76 -9.34 7.77
CA GLY A 129 -2.85 -10.21 6.62
C GLY A 129 -3.33 -9.49 5.36
N ASN A 130 -4.22 -10.12 4.60
CA ASN A 130 -4.79 -9.49 3.41
C ASN A 130 -5.84 -8.46 3.84
N ALA A 131 -5.58 -7.18 3.59
CA ALA A 131 -6.46 -6.07 3.96
C ALA A 131 -7.93 -6.21 3.49
N THR A 132 -8.23 -7.09 2.54
CA THR A 132 -9.63 -7.35 2.10
C THR A 132 -10.39 -8.26 3.07
N ASN A 133 -9.71 -9.18 3.75
CA ASN A 133 -10.33 -10.28 4.52
C ASN A 133 -9.76 -10.47 5.94
N SER A 134 -8.70 -9.73 6.30
CA SER A 134 -8.03 -9.79 7.59
C SER A 134 -8.47 -8.65 8.48
N ASP A 135 -8.23 -8.78 9.79
CA ASP A 135 -8.57 -7.72 10.72
C ASP A 135 -7.70 -6.48 10.47
N ILE A 136 -8.26 -5.32 10.81
CA ILE A 136 -7.64 -4.02 10.63
C ILE A 136 -7.71 -3.26 11.94
N GLY A 137 -6.61 -2.62 12.32
CA GLY A 137 -6.56 -1.75 13.50
C GLY A 137 -5.34 -0.85 13.48
N ASN A 138 -5.27 0.08 14.44
CA ASN A 138 -4.22 1.10 14.51
C ASN A 138 -3.14 0.81 15.58
N THR A 139 -3.28 -0.29 16.32
CA THR A 139 -2.38 -0.73 17.40
C THR A 139 -1.37 -1.77 16.92
N PHE A 140 -0.35 -2.03 17.74
CA PHE A 140 0.73 -2.98 17.44
C PHE A 140 0.23 -4.41 17.26
N ARG A 141 -0.94 -4.76 17.81
CA ARG A 141 -1.58 -6.07 17.62
C ARG A 141 -1.83 -6.43 16.16
N PHE A 142 -1.95 -5.43 15.28
CA PHE A 142 -2.26 -5.60 13.86
C PHE A 142 -1.06 -5.45 12.94
N PHE A 143 0.13 -5.17 13.50
CA PHE A 143 1.38 -4.97 12.77
C PHE A 143 1.98 -6.29 12.25
#